data_AF-A0A8B7NVV6-F1
#
_entry.id   AF-A0A8B7NVV6-F1
#
_cell.length_a   1.000
_cell.length_b   1.000
_cell.length_c   1.000
_cell.angle_alpha   90.00
_cell.angle_beta   90.00
_cell.angle_gamma   90.00
#
_symmetry.space_group_name_H-M   'P 1'
#
loop_
_entity.id
_entity.type
_entity.pdbx_description
1 polymer ?
#
loop_
_entity_poly.entity_id
_entity_poly.type
_entity_poly.pdbx_seq_one_letter_code
_entity_poly.pdbx_strand_id
1 'polypeptide(L)'
;MAAASEAPGSATTEEMITDFQTHDRWKSFEDVSSYISKLSKNTVERTLSDIHVPDKDVLIDDLFMVVGQWALKLLCCNQLTFTDDELLCLKRQCRDRMKAHGASVGVDTTVFLNVVLRAKRSECGSNRTTYSFPHWSPQAIMAISYVVGRIIDPDSTLANILEVPPTNFRLREVLLNVVPALSTRSPCSFLQRWGELKEALRHARVTAAYVRDCVLRCRPDHAGKVAELAVLVVNEVWRVEKSEHQSIELKLTGDIHLS
;
A
#
# COMPACT_ATOMS: atom_id res chain seq x y z
N MET A 1 27.47 49.20 -8.56
CA MET A 1 26.89 48.78 -7.28
C MET A 1 25.68 47.93 -7.58
N ALA A 2 25.81 46.62 -7.44
CA ALA A 2 24.75 45.64 -7.69
C ALA A 2 23.98 45.39 -6.40
N ALA A 3 22.65 45.48 -6.44
CA ALA A 3 21.78 44.99 -5.39
C ALA A 3 21.27 43.61 -5.81
N ALA A 4 21.64 42.60 -5.02
CA ALA A 4 21.26 41.22 -5.22
C ALA A 4 19.81 40.99 -4.76
N SER A 5 19.06 40.29 -5.61
CA SER A 5 17.75 39.72 -5.35
C SER A 5 17.92 38.50 -4.44
N GLU A 6 17.38 38.55 -3.22
CA GLU A 6 17.26 37.37 -2.35
C GLU A 6 16.02 36.56 -2.75
N ALA A 7 16.23 35.27 -3.01
CA ALA A 7 15.19 34.28 -3.27
C ALA A 7 14.56 33.79 -1.94
N PRO A 8 13.28 33.40 -1.91
CA PRO A 8 12.68 32.81 -0.73
C PRO A 8 13.16 31.36 -0.57
N GLY A 9 14.06 31.16 0.39
CA GLY A 9 14.59 29.86 0.78
C GLY A 9 13.72 29.14 1.81
N SER A 10 13.53 27.84 1.59
CA SER A 10 13.61 26.81 2.64
C SER A 10 12.65 26.89 3.83
N ALA A 11 11.34 26.80 3.61
CA ALA A 11 10.37 26.54 4.69
C ALA A 11 9.78 25.11 4.68
N THR A 12 10.03 24.29 3.64
CA THR A 12 9.30 23.04 3.42
C THR A 12 9.85 21.81 4.12
N THR A 13 11.06 21.84 4.69
CA THR A 13 11.71 20.66 5.30
C THR A 13 11.67 20.65 6.82
N GLU A 14 11.56 21.79 7.50
CA GLU A 14 11.52 21.85 8.96
C GLU A 14 10.12 21.57 9.53
N GLU A 15 9.04 22.00 8.85
CA GLU A 15 7.67 21.59 9.19
C GLU A 15 7.42 20.09 8.94
N MET A 16 8.20 19.44 8.05
CA MET A 16 8.14 17.99 7.83
C MET A 16 8.73 17.17 8.98
N ILE A 17 9.58 17.78 9.83
CA ILE A 17 10.28 17.11 10.94
C ILE A 17 9.49 17.23 12.24
N THR A 18 8.75 18.32 12.45
CA THR A 18 7.95 18.52 13.66
C THR A 18 6.70 17.64 13.73
N ASP A 19 6.07 17.31 12.61
CA ASP A 19 4.92 16.39 12.59
C ASP A 19 5.32 14.91 12.75
N PHE A 20 6.61 14.60 12.54
CA PHE A 20 7.19 13.27 12.79
C PHE A 20 7.38 12.98 14.29
N GLN A 21 7.27 14.00 15.18
CA GLN A 21 7.52 13.88 16.62
C GLN A 21 6.33 13.40 17.46
N THR A 22 5.25 12.88 16.85
CA THR A 22 4.15 12.22 17.58
C THR A 22 4.27 10.69 17.59
N HIS A 23 5.48 10.17 17.85
CA HIS A 23 5.81 8.73 17.83
C HIS A 23 4.96 7.84 18.76
N ASP A 24 4.30 8.40 19.79
CA ASP A 24 3.47 7.63 20.73
C ASP A 24 2.11 7.18 20.18
N ARG A 25 1.72 7.61 18.97
CA ARG A 25 0.42 7.23 18.36
C ARG A 25 0.48 6.06 17.37
N TRP A 26 1.67 5.60 16.98
CA TRP A 26 1.81 4.54 16.00
C TRP A 26 1.86 3.18 16.70
N LYS A 27 0.70 2.53 16.81
CA LYS A 27 0.57 1.22 17.47
C LYS A 27 0.65 0.07 16.47
N SER A 28 0.55 0.35 15.17
CA SER A 28 0.50 -0.65 14.11
C SER A 28 1.06 -0.17 12.77
N PHE A 29 1.36 -1.12 11.88
CA PHE A 29 1.67 -0.84 10.46
C PHE A 29 0.51 -0.14 9.74
N GLU A 30 -0.73 -0.40 10.16
CA GLU A 30 -1.91 0.27 9.61
C GLU A 30 -1.91 1.77 9.91
N ASP A 31 -1.52 2.17 11.13
CA ASP A 31 -1.40 3.58 11.52
C ASP A 31 -0.38 4.31 10.64
N VAL A 32 0.79 3.70 10.44
CA VAL A 32 1.86 4.24 9.59
C VAL A 32 1.42 4.31 8.12
N SER A 33 0.76 3.26 7.63
CA SER A 33 0.28 3.20 6.24
C SER A 33 -0.79 4.24 5.96
N SER A 34 -1.75 4.38 6.87
CA SER A 34 -2.81 5.38 6.81
C SER A 34 -2.21 6.79 6.87
N TYR A 35 -1.23 7.02 7.75
CA TYR A 35 -0.54 8.30 7.86
C TYR A 35 0.21 8.66 6.57
N ILE A 36 1.02 7.74 6.03
CA ILE A 36 1.78 7.97 4.78
C ILE A 36 0.81 8.25 3.62
N SER A 37 -0.25 7.44 3.50
CA SER A 37 -1.26 7.64 2.46
C SER A 37 -1.92 9.02 2.58
N LYS A 38 -2.35 9.41 3.79
CA LYS A 38 -2.96 10.71 4.06
C LYS A 38 -2.00 11.86 3.78
N LEU A 39 -0.74 11.75 4.20
CA LEU A 39 0.29 12.76 3.97
C LEU A 39 0.55 12.95 2.48
N SER A 40 0.65 11.86 1.71
CA SER A 40 0.80 11.93 0.26
C SER A 40 -0.42 12.59 -0.39
N LYS A 41 -1.65 12.22 0.01
CA LYS A 41 -2.88 12.83 -0.51
C LYS A 41 -2.95 14.32 -0.21
N ASN A 42 -2.68 14.73 1.02
CA ASN A 42 -2.64 16.15 1.42
C ASN A 42 -1.57 16.93 0.62
N THR A 43 -0.43 16.31 0.33
CA THR A 43 0.61 16.94 -0.48
C THR A 43 0.14 17.17 -1.91
N VAL A 44 -0.54 16.18 -2.51
CA VAL A 44 -1.17 16.34 -3.83
C VAL A 44 -2.27 17.39 -3.79
N GLU A 45 -3.14 17.37 -2.78
CA GLU A 45 -4.22 18.34 -2.61
C GLU A 45 -3.71 19.78 -2.56
N ARG A 46 -2.66 20.03 -1.76
CA ARG A 46 -1.96 21.33 -1.73
C ARG A 46 -1.39 21.69 -3.09
N THR A 47 -0.84 20.72 -3.81
CA THR A 47 -0.26 20.98 -5.13
C THR A 47 -1.33 21.27 -6.19
N LEU A 48 -2.56 20.83 -5.95
CA LEU A 48 -3.73 21.10 -6.78
C LEU A 48 -4.56 22.28 -6.23
N SER A 49 -4.11 23.03 -5.21
CA SER A 49 -4.91 24.10 -4.58
C SER A 49 -5.37 25.16 -5.58
N ASP A 50 -4.46 25.50 -6.50
CA ASP A 50 -4.63 26.62 -7.44
C ASP A 50 -5.44 26.23 -8.68
N ILE A 51 -5.89 24.98 -8.74
CA ILE A 51 -6.57 24.41 -9.89
C ILE A 51 -8.00 24.08 -9.49
N HIS A 52 -8.95 24.68 -10.19
CA HIS A 52 -10.36 24.35 -10.02
C HIS A 52 -10.65 22.98 -10.64
N VAL A 53 -10.84 21.99 -9.77
CA VAL A 53 -11.19 20.63 -10.14
C VAL A 53 -12.44 20.24 -9.34
N PRO A 54 -13.57 19.93 -10.01
CA PRO A 54 -14.73 19.32 -9.36
C PRO A 54 -14.32 18.01 -8.67
N ASP A 55 -14.83 17.76 -7.47
CA ASP A 55 -14.59 16.51 -6.72
C ASP A 55 -13.10 16.13 -6.62
N LYS A 56 -12.25 17.11 -6.24
CA LYS A 56 -10.79 16.96 -6.12
C LYS A 56 -10.36 15.71 -5.35
N ASP A 57 -11.05 15.37 -4.26
CA ASP A 57 -10.77 14.18 -3.46
C ASP A 57 -10.93 12.89 -4.27
N VAL A 58 -11.96 12.82 -5.12
CA VAL A 58 -12.21 11.68 -6.01
C VAL A 58 -11.13 11.57 -7.07
N LEU A 59 -10.70 12.70 -7.65
CA LEU A 59 -9.56 12.71 -8.57
C LEU A 59 -8.28 12.19 -7.88
N ILE A 60 -7.99 12.65 -6.66
CA ILE A 60 -6.82 12.20 -5.91
C ILE A 60 -6.91 10.69 -5.66
N ASP A 61 -8.07 10.20 -5.24
CA ASP A 61 -8.28 8.76 -5.03
C ASP A 61 -8.08 7.95 -6.32
N ASP A 62 -8.64 8.40 -7.44
CA ASP A 62 -8.45 7.77 -8.75
C ASP A 62 -6.98 7.74 -9.20
N LEU A 63 -6.25 8.83 -8.98
CA LEU A 63 -4.82 8.90 -9.29
C LEU A 63 -4.00 7.95 -8.42
N PHE A 64 -4.32 7.85 -7.13
CA PHE A 64 -3.69 6.90 -6.21
C PHE A 64 -4.03 5.45 -6.58
N MET A 65 -5.24 5.18 -7.09
CA MET A 65 -5.60 3.86 -7.60
C MET A 65 -4.76 3.46 -8.81
N VAL A 66 -4.52 4.39 -9.75
CA VAL A 66 -3.61 4.16 -10.89
C VAL A 66 -2.20 3.86 -10.39
N VAL A 67 -1.64 4.70 -9.51
CA VAL A 67 -0.28 4.48 -8.97
C VAL A 67 -0.18 3.17 -8.18
N GLY A 68 -1.21 2.82 -7.41
CA GLY A 68 -1.28 1.58 -6.64
C GLY A 68 -1.32 0.33 -7.51
N GLN A 69 -2.02 0.37 -8.65
CA GLN A 69 -1.98 -0.71 -9.65
C GLN A 69 -0.56 -0.91 -10.19
N TRP A 70 0.12 0.19 -10.55
CA TRP A 70 1.50 0.12 -11.03
C TRP A 70 2.47 -0.34 -9.94
N ALA A 71 2.28 0.10 -8.69
CA ALA A 71 3.04 -0.37 -7.55
C ALA A 71 2.92 -1.89 -7.43
N LEU A 72 1.69 -2.42 -7.46
CA LEU A 72 1.42 -3.85 -7.42
C LEU A 72 2.08 -4.59 -8.59
N LYS A 73 1.95 -4.08 -9.81
CA LYS A 73 2.55 -4.69 -11.00
C LYS A 73 4.07 -4.82 -10.88
N LEU A 74 4.75 -3.75 -10.46
CA LEU A 74 6.18 -3.77 -10.23
C LEU A 74 6.56 -4.78 -9.13
N LEU A 75 5.78 -4.86 -8.05
CA LEU A 75 5.99 -5.83 -6.98
C LEU A 75 5.86 -7.27 -7.47
N CYS A 76 4.83 -7.55 -8.26
CA CYS A 76 4.60 -8.82 -8.92
C CYS A 76 5.77 -9.24 -9.80
N CYS A 77 6.40 -8.29 -10.50
CA CYS A 77 7.58 -8.50 -11.33
C CYS A 77 8.93 -8.44 -10.56
N ASN A 78 8.91 -8.29 -9.22
CA ASN A 78 10.12 -8.06 -8.40
C ASN A 78 10.97 -6.86 -8.86
N GLN A 79 10.32 -5.83 -9.40
CA GLN A 79 10.91 -4.63 -9.95
C GLN A 79 10.75 -3.45 -8.97
N LEU A 80 11.77 -2.60 -8.87
CA LEU A 80 11.80 -1.43 -7.99
C LEU A 80 11.79 -0.09 -8.75
N THR A 81 12.05 -0.13 -10.06
CA THR A 81 12.24 1.05 -10.90
C THR A 81 11.37 0.93 -12.14
N PHE A 82 10.77 2.03 -12.58
CA PHE A 82 10.08 2.12 -13.85
C PHE A 82 11.10 2.23 -14.99
N THR A 83 10.82 1.54 -16.09
CA THR A 83 11.39 1.88 -17.41
C THR A 83 10.73 3.14 -17.98
N ASP A 84 11.35 3.76 -18.99
CA ASP A 84 10.80 4.97 -19.61
C ASP A 84 9.41 4.72 -20.24
N ASP A 85 9.21 3.55 -20.86
CA ASP A 85 7.93 3.16 -21.48
C ASP A 85 6.84 2.92 -20.43
N GLU A 86 7.18 2.28 -19.30
CA GLU A 86 6.26 2.08 -18.19
C GLU A 86 5.86 3.40 -17.55
N LEU A 87 6.82 4.31 -17.33
CA LEU A 87 6.53 5.64 -16.81
C LEU A 87 5.66 6.45 -17.78
N LEU A 88 5.91 6.34 -19.08
CA LEU A 88 5.08 7.01 -20.09
C LEU A 88 3.65 6.47 -20.07
N CYS A 89 3.47 5.16 -19.90
CA CYS A 89 2.16 4.55 -19.77
C CYS A 89 1.44 5.02 -18.50
N LEU A 90 2.13 5.05 -17.35
CA LEU A 90 1.62 5.60 -16.10
C LEU A 90 1.19 7.07 -16.26
N LYS A 91 2.03 7.91 -16.88
CA LYS A 91 1.71 9.32 -17.18
C LYS A 91 0.46 9.47 -18.03
N ARG A 92 0.27 8.61 -19.04
CA ARG A 92 -0.94 8.63 -19.88
C ARG A 92 -2.18 8.28 -19.06
N GLN A 93 -2.15 7.22 -18.27
CA GLN A 93 -3.28 6.82 -17.43
C GLN A 93 -3.66 7.91 -16.41
N CYS A 94 -2.68 8.52 -15.74
CA CYS A 94 -2.94 9.66 -14.84
C CYS A 94 -3.57 10.84 -15.57
N ARG A 95 -3.09 11.16 -16.79
CA ARG A 95 -3.64 12.23 -17.63
C ARG A 95 -5.08 11.95 -18.00
N ASP A 96 -5.41 10.72 -18.35
CA ASP A 96 -6.75 10.33 -18.74
C ASP A 96 -7.73 10.45 -17.55
N ARG A 97 -7.29 10.11 -16.34
CA ARG A 97 -8.06 10.39 -15.10
C ARG A 97 -8.24 11.89 -14.88
N MET A 98 -7.18 12.68 -14.95
CA MET A 98 -7.27 14.14 -14.82
C MET A 98 -8.23 14.75 -15.85
N LYS A 99 -8.22 14.26 -17.10
CA LYS A 99 -9.14 14.70 -18.15
C LYS A 99 -10.60 14.36 -17.82
N ALA A 100 -10.87 13.15 -17.33
CA ALA A 100 -12.21 12.72 -16.96
C ALA A 100 -12.82 13.60 -15.87
N HIS A 101 -11.98 14.15 -14.98
CA HIS A 101 -12.36 15.09 -13.92
C HIS A 101 -12.25 16.57 -14.33
N GLY A 102 -12.12 16.88 -15.63
CA GLY A 102 -12.07 18.26 -16.13
C GLY A 102 -10.75 19.01 -15.92
N ALA A 103 -9.72 18.37 -15.35
CA ALA A 103 -8.42 18.98 -15.03
C ALA A 103 -7.42 19.02 -16.20
N SER A 104 -7.89 18.87 -17.44
CA SER A 104 -7.07 18.57 -18.64
C SER A 104 -6.06 19.66 -19.05
N VAL A 105 -6.30 20.93 -18.68
CA VAL A 105 -5.53 22.09 -19.15
C VAL A 105 -4.56 22.63 -18.09
N GLY A 106 -4.71 22.24 -16.81
CA GLY A 106 -4.00 22.88 -15.70
C GLY A 106 -2.96 22.02 -14.96
N VAL A 107 -3.01 20.69 -15.07
CA VAL A 107 -2.20 19.80 -14.22
C VAL A 107 -1.17 19.03 -15.04
N ASP A 108 0.12 19.31 -14.83
CA ASP A 108 1.17 18.41 -15.31
C ASP A 108 1.18 17.13 -14.44
N THR A 109 0.89 15.99 -15.06
CA THR A 109 1.01 14.66 -14.44
C THR A 109 2.33 14.42 -13.72
N THR A 110 3.41 15.07 -14.15
CA THR A 110 4.74 14.96 -13.54
C THR A 110 4.76 15.54 -12.14
N VAL A 111 3.98 16.60 -11.89
CA VAL A 111 3.88 17.23 -10.57
C VAL A 111 3.29 16.25 -9.56
N PHE A 112 2.18 15.60 -9.91
CA PHE A 112 1.59 14.53 -9.10
C PHE A 112 2.57 13.37 -8.90
N LEU A 113 3.18 12.87 -9.98
CA LEU A 113 4.09 11.72 -9.89
C LEU A 113 5.34 12.01 -9.06
N ASN A 114 5.82 13.25 -8.99
CA ASN A 114 6.97 13.62 -8.16
C ASN A 114 6.68 13.59 -6.65
N VAL A 115 5.40 13.60 -6.25
CA VAL A 115 5.00 13.40 -4.85
C VAL A 115 5.21 11.94 -4.43
N VAL A 116 4.92 11.01 -5.34
CA VAL A 116 4.91 9.56 -5.06
C VAL A 116 6.18 8.84 -5.53
N LEU A 117 6.87 9.37 -6.54
CA LEU A 117 8.07 8.80 -7.15
C LEU A 117 9.27 9.74 -6.99
N ARG A 118 10.46 9.14 -6.99
CA ARG A 118 11.75 9.83 -7.06
C ARG A 118 12.43 9.52 -8.37
N ALA A 119 12.81 10.58 -9.06
CA ALA A 119 13.74 10.51 -10.18
C ALA A 119 15.16 10.29 -9.65
N LYS A 120 15.86 9.28 -10.18
CA LYS A 120 17.28 9.05 -9.98
C LYS A 120 18.00 9.22 -11.32
N ARG A 121 18.88 10.20 -11.39
CA ARG A 121 19.79 10.36 -12.53
C ARG A 121 20.90 9.32 -12.41
N SER A 122 21.17 8.60 -13.48
CA SER A 122 22.32 7.69 -13.54
C SER A 122 23.61 8.50 -13.43
N GLU A 123 24.48 8.14 -12.50
CA GLU A 123 25.81 8.74 -12.34
C GLU A 123 26.79 8.27 -13.43
N CYS A 124 26.43 7.21 -14.17
CA CYS A 124 27.31 6.53 -15.12
C CYS A 124 27.29 7.13 -16.54
N GLY A 125 27.16 8.45 -16.67
CA GLY A 125 27.26 9.17 -17.95
C GLY A 125 26.13 8.90 -18.97
N SER A 126 25.19 8.00 -18.68
CA SER A 126 23.97 7.84 -19.46
C SER A 126 22.94 8.86 -18.98
N ASN A 127 22.40 9.67 -19.90
CA ASN A 127 21.33 10.64 -19.60
C ASN A 127 19.97 9.98 -19.23
N ARG A 128 19.96 8.68 -18.89
CA ARG A 128 18.74 7.97 -18.52
C ARG A 128 18.38 8.29 -17.06
N THR A 129 17.18 8.84 -16.90
CA THR A 129 16.59 9.08 -15.58
C THR A 129 15.68 7.92 -15.25
N THR A 130 15.98 7.21 -14.17
CA THR A 130 15.10 6.15 -13.67
C THR A 130 14.14 6.72 -12.65
N TYR A 131 12.94 6.14 -12.56
CA TYR A 131 11.95 6.54 -11.56
C TYR A 131 11.67 5.36 -10.65
N SER A 132 11.52 5.61 -9.36
CA SER A 132 11.23 4.57 -8.37
C SER A 132 10.42 5.16 -7.23
N PHE A 133 9.74 4.31 -6.47
CA PHE A 133 9.25 4.75 -5.18
C PHE A 133 10.45 5.09 -4.27
N PRO A 134 10.34 6.10 -3.39
CA PRO A 134 11.44 6.49 -2.50
C PRO A 134 11.97 5.33 -1.65
N HIS A 135 11.08 4.40 -1.29
CA HIS A 135 11.38 3.21 -0.51
C HIS A 135 10.40 2.07 -0.88
N TRP A 136 10.71 0.86 -0.41
CA TRP A 136 9.81 -0.30 -0.46
C TRP A 136 8.44 -0.03 0.18
N SER A 137 8.43 0.59 1.35
CA SER A 137 7.19 0.75 2.14
C SER A 137 6.12 1.59 1.43
N PRO A 138 6.40 2.78 0.87
CA PRO A 138 5.43 3.52 0.06
C PRO A 138 4.89 2.71 -1.13
N GLN A 139 5.74 1.95 -1.82
CA GLN A 139 5.30 1.06 -2.91
C GLN A 139 4.31 0.00 -2.40
N ALA A 140 4.64 -0.67 -1.30
CA ALA A 140 3.77 -1.67 -0.68
C ALA A 140 2.44 -1.05 -0.21
N ILE A 141 2.46 0.11 0.44
CA ILE A 141 1.26 0.82 0.93
C ILE A 141 0.30 1.17 -0.23
N MET A 142 0.85 1.66 -1.34
CA MET A 142 0.06 1.98 -2.54
C MET A 142 -0.56 0.71 -3.14
N ALA A 143 0.21 -0.38 -3.23
CA ALA A 143 -0.30 -1.67 -3.70
C ALA A 143 -1.39 -2.24 -2.79
N ILE A 144 -1.20 -2.20 -1.46
CA ILE A 144 -2.20 -2.63 -0.47
C ILE A 144 -3.49 -1.82 -0.63
N SER A 145 -3.36 -0.49 -0.75
CA SER A 145 -4.52 0.41 -0.92
C SER A 145 -5.31 0.09 -2.18
N TYR A 146 -4.61 -0.18 -3.29
CA TYR A 146 -5.22 -0.61 -4.54
C TYR A 146 -5.95 -1.95 -4.40
N VAL A 147 -5.31 -2.98 -3.82
CA VAL A 147 -5.94 -4.30 -3.65
C VAL A 147 -7.17 -4.19 -2.75
N VAL A 148 -7.09 -3.48 -1.63
CA VAL A 148 -8.25 -3.28 -0.74
C VAL A 148 -9.37 -2.51 -1.44
N GLY A 149 -9.03 -1.46 -2.21
CA GLY A 149 -10.02 -0.70 -2.96
C GLY A 149 -10.74 -1.53 -4.04
N ARG A 150 -10.01 -2.40 -4.74
CA ARG A 150 -10.59 -3.26 -5.79
C ARG A 150 -11.29 -4.50 -5.23
N ILE A 151 -10.84 -5.09 -4.13
CA ILE A 151 -11.42 -6.35 -3.62
C ILE A 151 -12.80 -6.13 -2.98
N ILE A 152 -13.10 -4.88 -2.59
CA ILE A 152 -14.42 -4.48 -2.09
C ILE A 152 -15.45 -4.42 -3.24
N ASP A 153 -15.00 -4.19 -4.47
CA ASP A 153 -15.85 -4.22 -5.67
C ASP A 153 -16.35 -5.67 -5.91
N PRO A 154 -17.68 -5.91 -5.96
CA PRO A 154 -18.24 -7.24 -6.14
C PRO A 154 -17.86 -7.88 -7.49
N ASP A 155 -17.60 -7.07 -8.52
CA ASP A 155 -17.29 -7.55 -9.87
C ASP A 155 -15.80 -7.91 -10.04
N SER A 156 -14.97 -7.62 -9.03
CA SER A 156 -13.54 -7.90 -9.04
C SER A 156 -13.22 -9.22 -8.32
N THR A 157 -12.36 -10.04 -8.92
CA THR A 157 -11.76 -11.20 -8.25
C THR A 157 -10.32 -10.89 -7.86
N LEU A 158 -9.80 -11.55 -6.83
CA LEU A 158 -8.41 -11.37 -6.41
C LEU A 158 -7.44 -11.75 -7.54
N ALA A 159 -7.76 -12.80 -8.32
CA ALA A 159 -6.97 -13.19 -9.48
C ALA A 159 -6.87 -12.06 -10.53
N ASN A 160 -7.99 -11.39 -10.83
CA ASN A 160 -8.01 -10.27 -11.77
C ASN A 160 -7.28 -9.04 -11.23
N ILE A 161 -7.31 -8.82 -9.92
CA ILE A 161 -6.62 -7.69 -9.26
C ILE A 161 -5.10 -7.89 -9.29
N LEU A 162 -4.64 -9.12 -9.02
CA LEU A 162 -3.23 -9.44 -8.92
C LEU A 162 -2.55 -9.58 -10.28
N GLU A 163 -3.30 -9.95 -11.33
CA GLU A 163 -2.86 -10.18 -12.72
C GLU A 163 -1.76 -11.25 -12.89
N VAL A 164 -1.23 -11.81 -11.80
CA VAL A 164 -0.21 -12.86 -11.78
C VAL A 164 -0.44 -13.86 -10.64
N PRO A 165 0.09 -15.09 -10.74
CA PRO A 165 0.09 -16.05 -9.65
C PRO A 165 0.84 -15.51 -8.43
N PRO A 166 0.32 -15.67 -7.20
CA PRO A 166 0.93 -15.09 -6.02
C PRO A 166 2.08 -15.93 -5.46
N THR A 167 3.06 -16.29 -6.28
CA THR A 167 4.26 -17.02 -5.85
C THR A 167 5.41 -16.10 -5.41
N ASN A 168 5.24 -14.78 -5.54
CA ASN A 168 6.27 -13.80 -5.26
C ASN A 168 6.29 -13.43 -3.76
N PHE A 169 7.48 -13.50 -3.13
CA PHE A 169 7.67 -13.15 -1.72
C PHE A 169 7.25 -11.71 -1.37
N ARG A 170 7.37 -10.79 -2.33
CA ARG A 170 6.94 -9.39 -2.20
C ARG A 170 5.43 -9.25 -2.14
N LEU A 171 4.75 -10.09 -2.93
CA LEU A 171 3.30 -10.11 -2.93
C LEU A 171 2.75 -10.77 -1.66
N ARG A 172 3.48 -11.73 -1.07
CA ARG A 172 3.15 -12.28 0.26
C ARG A 172 3.00 -11.17 1.29
N GLU A 173 3.95 -10.23 1.37
CA GLU A 173 3.89 -9.11 2.32
C GLU A 173 2.70 -8.19 2.05
N VAL A 174 2.40 -7.89 0.78
CA VAL A 174 1.20 -7.12 0.41
C VAL A 174 -0.06 -7.84 0.88
N LEU A 175 -0.21 -9.13 0.57
CA LEU A 175 -1.40 -9.91 0.93
C LEU A 175 -1.59 -10.02 2.45
N LEU A 176 -0.50 -10.21 3.21
CA LEU A 176 -0.50 -10.23 4.67
C LEU A 176 -0.87 -8.87 5.30
N ASN A 177 -0.78 -7.78 4.56
CA ASN A 177 -1.24 -6.46 4.99
C ASN A 177 -2.62 -6.11 4.46
N VAL A 178 -3.05 -6.70 3.33
CA VAL A 178 -4.43 -6.60 2.82
C VAL A 178 -5.42 -7.25 3.78
N VAL A 179 -5.08 -8.41 4.38
CA VAL A 179 -5.97 -9.12 5.31
C VAL A 179 -6.42 -8.25 6.50
N PRO A 180 -5.53 -7.68 7.32
CA PRO A 180 -5.94 -6.82 8.43
C PRO A 180 -6.62 -5.54 7.94
N ALA A 181 -6.10 -4.89 6.88
CA ALA A 181 -6.70 -3.68 6.33
C ALA A 181 -8.15 -3.91 5.83
N LEU A 182 -8.42 -5.03 5.17
CA LEU A 182 -9.75 -5.38 4.68
C LEU A 182 -10.67 -5.81 5.84
N SER A 183 -10.12 -6.58 6.80
CA SER A 183 -10.80 -6.95 8.04
C SER A 183 -11.32 -5.72 8.80
N THR A 184 -10.51 -4.65 8.88
CA THR A 184 -10.88 -3.38 9.50
C THR A 184 -11.87 -2.58 8.65
N ARG A 185 -11.57 -2.34 7.37
CA ARG A 185 -12.32 -1.42 6.50
C ARG A 185 -13.62 -1.97 5.94
N SER A 186 -13.67 -3.26 5.60
CA SER A 186 -14.87 -3.92 5.08
C SER A 186 -14.97 -5.37 5.59
N PRO A 187 -15.46 -5.56 6.83
CA PRO A 187 -15.67 -6.88 7.43
C PRO A 187 -16.44 -7.86 6.55
N CYS A 188 -17.50 -7.37 5.89
CA CYS A 188 -18.34 -8.21 5.04
C CYS A 188 -17.57 -8.68 3.80
N SER A 189 -16.90 -7.77 3.10
CA SER A 189 -16.06 -8.12 1.94
C SER A 189 -14.90 -9.04 2.35
N PHE A 190 -14.31 -8.83 3.53
CA PHE A 190 -13.27 -9.72 4.06
C PHE A 190 -13.77 -11.16 4.19
N LEU A 191 -14.91 -11.39 4.83
CA LEU A 191 -15.46 -12.73 5.02
C LEU A 191 -15.86 -13.37 3.68
N GLN A 192 -16.48 -12.59 2.78
CA GLN A 192 -16.88 -13.06 1.46
C GLN A 192 -15.67 -13.47 0.61
N ARG A 193 -14.58 -12.71 0.67
CA ARG A 193 -13.37 -12.90 -0.14
C ARG A 193 -12.30 -13.74 0.55
N TRP A 194 -12.57 -14.26 1.75
CA TRP A 194 -11.60 -14.98 2.55
C TRP A 194 -11.03 -16.21 1.82
N GLY A 195 -11.87 -16.95 1.09
CA GLY A 195 -11.43 -18.11 0.31
C GLY A 195 -10.34 -17.74 -0.69
N GLU A 196 -10.55 -16.68 -1.47
CA GLU A 196 -9.59 -16.19 -2.47
C GLU A 196 -8.28 -15.72 -1.80
N LEU A 197 -8.38 -14.97 -0.69
CA LEU A 197 -7.22 -14.50 0.07
C LEU A 197 -6.41 -15.66 0.67
N LYS A 198 -7.09 -16.67 1.22
CA LYS A 198 -6.47 -17.86 1.79
C LYS A 198 -5.71 -18.67 0.73
N GLU A 199 -6.30 -18.87 -0.45
CA GLU A 199 -5.61 -19.52 -1.57
C GLU A 199 -4.39 -18.72 -2.03
N ALA A 200 -4.53 -17.39 -2.18
CA ALA A 200 -3.41 -16.54 -2.56
C ALA A 200 -2.26 -16.59 -1.55
N LEU A 201 -2.56 -16.59 -0.25
CA LEU A 201 -1.56 -16.73 0.83
C LEU A 201 -0.93 -18.13 0.87
N ARG A 202 -1.68 -19.18 0.56
CA ARG A 202 -1.15 -20.55 0.39
C ARG A 202 -0.11 -20.57 -0.73
N HIS A 203 -0.45 -20.04 -1.90
CA HIS A 203 0.46 -19.96 -3.04
C HIS A 203 1.69 -19.09 -2.75
N ALA A 204 1.53 -18.05 -1.93
CA ALA A 204 2.60 -17.17 -1.49
C ALA A 204 3.54 -17.80 -0.45
N ARG A 205 3.25 -19.02 0.03
CA ARG A 205 4.06 -19.75 1.02
C ARG A 205 4.29 -18.91 2.28
N VAL A 206 3.19 -18.57 2.97
CA VAL A 206 3.25 -17.94 4.30
C VAL A 206 3.93 -18.85 5.31
N THR A 207 4.61 -18.25 6.29
CA THR A 207 5.25 -18.96 7.40
C THR A 207 4.45 -18.75 8.68
N ALA A 208 4.69 -19.57 9.70
CA ALA A 208 4.01 -19.46 10.98
C ALA A 208 4.17 -18.08 11.62
N ALA A 209 5.37 -17.51 11.58
CA ALA A 209 5.64 -16.16 12.09
C ALA A 209 4.73 -15.10 11.43
N TYR A 210 4.57 -15.16 10.10
CA TYR A 210 3.71 -14.23 9.37
C TYR A 210 2.23 -14.43 9.66
N VAL A 211 1.78 -15.68 9.82
CA VAL A 211 0.39 -15.97 10.20
C VAL A 211 0.10 -15.39 11.58
N ARG A 212 1.00 -15.57 12.55
CA ARG A 212 0.87 -15.04 13.91
C ARG A 212 0.73 -13.53 13.91
N ASP A 213 1.65 -12.84 13.24
CA ASP A 213 1.61 -11.39 13.08
C ASP A 213 0.31 -10.90 12.42
N CYS A 214 -0.14 -11.60 11.37
CA CYS A 214 -1.38 -11.27 10.68
C CYS A 214 -2.62 -11.43 11.59
N VAL A 215 -2.69 -12.51 12.40
CA VAL A 215 -3.77 -12.73 13.37
C VAL A 215 -3.81 -11.60 14.41
N LEU A 216 -2.64 -11.20 14.94
CA LEU A 216 -2.54 -10.12 15.95
C LEU A 216 -2.98 -8.76 15.42
N ARG A 217 -2.78 -8.49 14.12
CA ARG A 217 -3.16 -7.23 13.48
C ARG A 217 -4.61 -7.19 13.00
N CYS A 218 -5.33 -8.31 13.03
CA CYS A 218 -6.72 -8.37 12.60
C CYS A 218 -7.69 -7.96 13.71
N ARG A 219 -8.88 -7.51 13.31
CA ARG A 219 -10.00 -7.34 14.25
C ARG A 219 -10.19 -8.62 15.09
N PRO A 220 -10.43 -8.50 16.41
CA PRO A 220 -10.59 -9.66 17.29
C PRO A 220 -11.67 -10.65 16.81
N ASP A 221 -12.74 -10.15 16.19
CA ASP A 221 -13.83 -10.97 15.66
C ASP A 221 -13.41 -11.86 14.48
N HIS A 222 -12.38 -11.45 13.73
CA HIS A 222 -11.88 -12.14 12.55
C HIS A 222 -10.61 -12.95 12.79
N ALA A 223 -9.94 -12.75 13.93
CA ALA A 223 -8.70 -13.45 14.27
C ALA A 223 -8.85 -14.98 14.22
N GLY A 224 -9.99 -15.52 14.67
CA GLY A 224 -10.28 -16.95 14.54
C GLY A 224 -10.36 -17.43 13.09
N LYS A 225 -10.88 -16.59 12.19
CA LYS A 225 -10.93 -16.87 10.74
C LYS A 225 -9.52 -16.86 10.14
N VAL A 226 -8.72 -15.86 10.49
CA VAL A 226 -7.34 -15.72 10.01
C VAL A 226 -6.44 -16.82 10.56
N ALA A 227 -6.70 -17.31 11.77
CA ALA A 227 -6.01 -18.46 12.36
C ALA A 227 -6.18 -19.76 11.55
N GLU A 228 -7.18 -19.86 10.67
CA GLU A 228 -7.26 -20.98 9.72
C GLU A 228 -6.04 -21.08 8.78
N LEU A 229 -5.25 -20.00 8.63
CA LEU A 229 -3.97 -20.03 7.93
C LEU A 229 -2.93 -20.91 8.63
N ALA A 230 -3.12 -21.24 9.91
CA ALA A 230 -2.27 -22.19 10.65
C ALA A 230 -2.19 -23.56 9.95
N VAL A 231 -3.26 -24.00 9.29
CA VAL A 231 -3.28 -25.25 8.52
C VAL A 231 -2.30 -25.22 7.35
N LEU A 232 -1.89 -24.04 6.89
CA LEU A 232 -0.95 -23.85 5.79
C LEU A 232 0.51 -23.99 6.23
N VAL A 233 0.79 -23.97 7.54
CA VAL A 233 2.13 -24.00 8.10
C VAL A 233 2.31 -25.32 8.85
N VAL A 234 3.00 -26.26 8.22
CA VAL A 234 3.20 -27.63 8.74
C VAL A 234 4.02 -27.56 10.04
N ASN A 235 3.59 -28.31 11.07
CA ASN A 235 4.27 -28.58 12.36
C ASN A 235 4.09 -27.61 13.55
N GLU A 236 3.05 -26.78 13.58
CA GLU A 236 2.76 -25.99 14.80
C GLU A 236 1.34 -26.23 15.31
N VAL A 237 1.20 -26.45 16.62
CA VAL A 237 -0.11 -26.50 17.30
C VAL A 237 -0.48 -25.09 17.71
N TRP A 238 -1.64 -24.63 17.24
CA TRP A 238 -2.12 -23.26 17.48
C TRP A 238 -3.30 -23.29 18.44
N ARG A 239 -3.20 -22.53 19.54
CA ARG A 239 -4.35 -22.22 20.38
C ARG A 239 -4.62 -20.71 20.35
N VAL A 240 -5.82 -20.36 19.90
CA VAL A 240 -6.33 -18.98 19.90
C VAL A 240 -7.25 -18.84 21.10
N GLU A 241 -6.77 -18.26 22.20
CA GLU A 241 -7.60 -18.00 23.38
C GLU A 241 -8.17 -16.59 23.26
N LYS A 242 -9.51 -16.47 23.23
CA LYS A 242 -10.20 -15.18 23.42
C LYS A 242 -10.24 -14.92 24.92
N SER A 243 -9.47 -13.96 25.43
CA SER A 243 -9.61 -13.53 26.82
C SER A 243 -10.90 -12.71 26.99
N GLU A 244 -11.50 -12.77 28.19
CA GLU A 244 -12.70 -11.98 28.56
C GLU A 244 -12.47 -10.45 28.46
N HIS A 245 -11.21 -10.03 28.30
CA HIS A 245 -10.79 -8.64 28.10
C HIS A 245 -10.26 -8.42 26.67
N GLN A 246 -11.02 -8.80 25.64
CA GLN A 246 -10.86 -8.51 24.19
C GLN A 246 -9.47 -8.77 23.55
N SER A 247 -8.49 -9.25 24.30
CA SER A 247 -7.12 -9.44 23.86
C SER A 247 -6.94 -10.91 23.51
N ILE A 248 -6.56 -11.18 22.27
CA ILE A 248 -6.37 -12.55 21.80
C ILE A 248 -4.97 -12.98 22.18
N GLU A 249 -4.87 -13.91 23.12
CA GLU A 249 -3.60 -14.48 23.54
C GLU A 249 -3.34 -15.73 22.69
N LEU A 250 -2.30 -15.67 21.85
CA LEU A 250 -1.84 -16.82 21.07
C LEU A 250 -0.80 -17.57 21.89
N LYS A 251 -1.21 -18.64 22.59
CA LYS A 251 -0.29 -19.51 23.32
C LYS A 251 0.24 -20.62 22.43
N LEU A 252 1.57 -20.71 22.39
CA LEU A 252 2.29 -21.86 21.84
C LEU A 252 2.46 -22.89 22.95
N THR A 253 1.69 -23.97 22.90
CA THR A 253 2.00 -25.18 23.67
C THR A 253 2.44 -26.24 22.68
N GLY A 254 3.73 -26.55 22.66
CA GLY A 254 4.27 -27.65 21.89
C GLY A 254 4.10 -28.94 22.68
N ASP A 255 3.28 -29.86 22.18
CA ASP A 255 3.39 -31.27 22.49
C ASP A 255 3.36 -32.06 21.19
N ILE A 256 4.49 -32.71 20.89
CA ILE A 256 4.61 -33.71 19.85
C ILE A 256 4.18 -35.03 20.46
N HIS A 257 2.98 -35.50 20.13
CA HIS A 257 2.69 -36.93 20.19
C HIS A 257 2.70 -37.49 18.78
N LEU A 258 3.85 -38.05 18.40
CA LEU A 258 3.92 -39.02 17.32
C LEU A 258 3.34 -40.34 17.86
N SER A 259 2.27 -40.79 17.23
CA SER A 259 1.83 -42.19 17.24
C SER A 259 1.80 -42.70 15.82
#